data_AF-A0A9E1S8D3-F1
#
_entry.id   AF-A0A9E1S8D3-F1
#
_cell.length_a   1.000
_cell.length_b   1.000
_cell.length_c   1.000
_cell.angle_alpha   90.00
_cell.angle_beta   90.00
_cell.angle_gamma   90.00
#
_symmetry.space_group_name_H-M   'P 1'
#
loop_
_entity.id
_entity.type
_entity.pdbx_description
1 polymer ?
#
loop_
_entity_poly.entity_id
_entity_poly.type
_entity_poly.pdbx_seq_one_letter_code
_entity_poly.pdbx_strand_id
1 'polypeptide(L)'
;MIGYDYCTPDYVMGSLLIDPTLPRVSSHLYQEGQDLLEGYPALTSQNRYHGIVFASDVNARVVPQCEGLGNGKTYGEQQAVQYKNVLLVQRHAKAKTTGDMRVIWGGKGMKSRLVERSGWMILKEGGAWLGVKGFSRTKVNGSCGYTWDNDVILRMNDGKAPVALVAGQVSDFLDIDAFAKYLQCFMGKLENGRFILTKDSKDFLSLHLESGALPEIDGKPINLNPDMLFDSPFMSSEHGSGVVTIKKGHRKLIIDLGS
;
A
#
# COMPACT_ATOMS: atom_id res chain seq x y z
N MET A 1 -13.15 -1.16 -7.17
CA MET A 1 -12.11 -0.97 -6.13
C MET A 1 -12.15 -2.16 -5.21
N ILE A 2 -11.02 -2.58 -4.64
CA ILE A 2 -10.92 -3.78 -3.81
C ILE A 2 -10.08 -3.47 -2.57
N GLY A 3 -10.55 -3.87 -1.39
CA GLY A 3 -9.69 -3.96 -0.21
C GLY A 3 -8.86 -5.24 -0.27
N TYR A 4 -7.55 -5.13 -0.09
CA TYR A 4 -6.64 -6.27 0.00
C TYR A 4 -5.91 -6.21 1.33
N ASP A 5 -6.09 -7.26 2.14
CA ASP A 5 -5.46 -7.39 3.45
C ASP A 5 -4.65 -8.69 3.51
N TYR A 6 -3.41 -8.57 4.00
CA TYR A 6 -2.55 -9.69 4.34
C TYR A 6 -2.38 -9.75 5.85
N CYS A 7 -3.03 -10.74 6.46
CA CYS A 7 -3.11 -10.89 7.91
C CYS A 7 -2.18 -12.01 8.39
N THR A 8 -1.39 -11.70 9.41
CA THR A 8 -0.59 -12.64 10.20
C THR A 8 -0.96 -12.48 11.69
N PRO A 9 -0.51 -13.37 12.59
CA PRO A 9 -0.64 -13.14 14.03
C PRO A 9 0.04 -11.86 14.52
N ASP A 10 1.10 -11.40 13.84
CA ASP A 10 1.96 -10.31 14.31
C ASP A 10 1.66 -8.95 13.66
N TYR A 11 1.01 -8.95 12.49
CA TYR A 11 0.65 -7.74 11.76
C TYR A 11 -0.46 -7.96 10.72
N VAL A 12 -1.13 -6.87 10.37
CA VAL A 12 -2.02 -6.76 9.20
C VAL A 12 -1.47 -5.70 8.27
N MET A 13 -1.25 -6.05 7.00
CA MET A 13 -0.92 -5.10 5.93
C MET A 13 -2.13 -4.95 5.01
N GLY A 14 -2.62 -3.72 4.84
CA GLY A 14 -3.83 -3.44 4.09
C GLY A 14 -3.64 -2.36 3.03
N SER A 15 -4.38 -2.49 1.93
CA SER A 15 -4.40 -1.50 0.85
C SER A 15 -5.75 -1.48 0.12
N LEU A 16 -6.09 -0.32 -0.43
CA LEU A 16 -7.20 -0.17 -1.38
C LEU A 16 -6.68 -0.18 -2.82
N LEU A 17 -6.96 -1.24 -3.56
CA LEU A 17 -6.64 -1.37 -4.97
C LEU A 17 -7.73 -0.71 -5.82
N ILE A 18 -7.32 0.19 -6.72
CA ILE A 18 -8.24 0.98 -7.57
C ILE A 18 -7.74 1.02 -9.00
N ASP A 19 -8.61 1.47 -9.91
CA ASP A 19 -8.20 1.89 -11.24
C ASP A 19 -7.67 3.33 -11.17
N PRO A 20 -6.36 3.57 -11.29
CA PRO A 20 -5.80 4.92 -11.19
C PRO A 20 -6.10 5.79 -12.42
N THR A 21 -6.62 5.19 -13.51
CA THR A 21 -6.95 5.92 -14.73
C THR A 21 -8.25 6.70 -14.58
N LEU A 22 -9.19 6.19 -13.78
CA LEU A 22 -10.49 6.78 -13.55
C LEU A 22 -10.39 8.14 -12.83
N PRO A 23 -11.11 9.16 -13.32
CA PRO A 23 -11.08 10.48 -12.72
C PRO A 23 -11.81 10.49 -11.36
N ARG A 24 -11.56 11.55 -10.59
CA ARG A 24 -12.46 11.95 -9.51
C ARG A 24 -13.67 12.64 -10.12
N VAL A 25 -14.87 12.27 -9.68
CA VAL A 25 -16.11 12.85 -10.18
C VAL A 25 -16.74 13.76 -9.12
N SER A 26 -17.33 14.88 -9.57
CA SER A 26 -18.05 15.83 -8.73
C SER A 26 -19.54 15.65 -8.92
N SER A 27 -20.30 15.59 -7.82
CA SER A 27 -21.76 15.57 -7.86
C SER A 27 -22.38 16.84 -8.43
N HIS A 28 -21.60 17.92 -8.58
CA HIS A 28 -22.07 19.19 -9.15
C HIS A 28 -22.36 19.07 -10.66
N LEU A 29 -21.66 18.18 -11.38
CA LEU A 29 -21.91 17.97 -12.82
C LEU A 29 -23.33 17.43 -13.10
N TYR A 30 -23.85 16.61 -12.18
CA TYR A 30 -25.22 16.13 -12.24
C TYR A 30 -26.24 17.27 -12.03
N GLN A 31 -25.94 18.25 -11.18
CA GLN A 31 -26.81 19.42 -10.95
C GLN A 31 -26.90 20.33 -12.18
N GLU A 32 -25.92 20.26 -13.08
CA GLU A 32 -25.87 20.99 -14.36
C GLU A 32 -26.51 20.20 -15.52
N GLY A 33 -27.16 19.06 -15.23
CA GLY A 33 -27.85 18.24 -16.23
C GLY A 33 -26.93 17.37 -17.09
N GLN A 34 -25.67 17.18 -16.69
CA GLN A 34 -24.72 16.31 -17.37
C GLN A 34 -24.67 14.92 -16.72
N ASP A 35 -24.49 13.88 -17.53
CA ASP A 35 -24.22 12.55 -17.03
C ASP A 35 -22.90 12.53 -16.23
N LEU A 36 -22.89 11.78 -15.14
CA LEU A 36 -21.67 11.58 -14.37
C LEU A 36 -20.70 10.74 -15.20
N LEU A 37 -19.50 11.26 -15.41
CA LEU A 37 -18.38 10.44 -15.92
C LEU A 37 -18.17 9.23 -15.00
N GLU A 38 -17.67 8.13 -15.56
CA GLU A 38 -17.21 7.02 -14.74
C GLU A 38 -16.02 7.48 -13.88
N GLY A 39 -16.07 7.22 -12.58
CA GLY A 39 -14.99 7.60 -11.68
C GLY A 39 -15.34 7.53 -10.21
N TYR A 40 -14.43 8.04 -9.38
CA TYR A 40 -14.55 7.96 -7.92
C TYR A 40 -15.19 9.22 -7.33
N PRO A 41 -16.33 9.11 -6.63
CA PRO A 41 -16.88 10.22 -5.87
C PRO A 41 -15.88 10.75 -4.86
N ALA A 42 -15.88 12.07 -4.62
CA ALA A 42 -14.92 12.72 -3.72
C ALA A 42 -14.80 12.04 -2.34
N LEU A 43 -15.93 11.58 -1.77
CA LEU A 43 -15.98 10.86 -0.48
C LEU A 43 -15.11 9.59 -0.49
N THR A 44 -15.15 8.79 -1.56
CA THR A 44 -14.36 7.55 -1.69
C THR A 44 -12.87 7.79 -1.97
N SER A 45 -12.49 9.05 -2.19
CA SER A 45 -11.11 9.46 -2.48
C SER A 45 -10.44 10.13 -1.29
N GLN A 46 -11.19 10.54 -0.28
CA GLN A 46 -10.65 11.30 0.85
C GLN A 46 -9.81 10.42 1.78
N ASN A 47 -8.62 10.89 2.17
CA ASN A 47 -7.76 10.29 3.20
C ASN A 47 -7.63 8.76 3.09
N ARG A 48 -7.34 8.23 1.89
CA ARG A 48 -7.20 6.78 1.70
C ARG A 48 -6.03 6.26 2.53
N TYR A 49 -6.26 5.17 3.24
CA TYR A 49 -5.24 4.51 4.05
C TYR A 49 -4.72 3.27 3.35
N HIS A 50 -3.40 3.16 3.32
CA HIS A 50 -2.65 1.95 3.04
C HIS A 50 -1.62 1.81 4.15
N GLY A 51 -1.13 0.60 4.44
CA GLY A 51 -0.03 0.44 5.36
C GLY A 51 -0.08 -0.85 6.15
N ILE A 52 0.59 -0.83 7.30
CA ILE A 52 0.72 -1.96 8.20
C ILE A 52 0.40 -1.54 9.63
N VAL A 53 -0.32 -2.40 10.34
CA VAL A 53 -0.59 -2.30 11.78
C VAL A 53 -0.01 -3.54 12.46
N PHE A 54 0.74 -3.34 13.53
CA PHE A 54 1.39 -4.41 14.29
C PHE A 54 0.52 -4.82 15.49
N ALA A 55 0.64 -6.07 15.91
CA ALA A 55 -0.11 -6.62 17.03
C ALA A 55 0.29 -6.04 18.41
N SER A 56 1.41 -5.31 18.49
CA SER A 56 1.94 -4.78 19.75
C SER A 56 1.10 -3.65 20.36
N ASP A 57 0.50 -2.79 19.52
CA ASP A 57 -0.32 -1.66 19.96
C ASP A 57 -1.20 -1.15 18.81
N VAL A 58 -2.40 -0.62 19.12
CA VAL A 58 -3.32 -0.06 18.10
C VAL A 58 -2.71 1.10 17.30
N ASN A 59 -1.76 1.82 17.88
CA ASN A 59 -1.03 2.92 17.25
C ASN A 59 0.31 2.47 16.65
N ALA A 60 0.75 1.23 16.86
CA ALA A 60 1.91 0.66 16.20
C ALA A 60 1.58 0.41 14.73
N ARG A 61 1.66 1.47 13.93
CA ARG A 61 1.35 1.44 12.50
C ARG A 61 2.32 2.25 11.67
N VAL A 62 2.53 1.82 10.44
CA VAL A 62 3.34 2.52 9.45
C VAL A 62 2.51 2.75 8.20
N VAL A 63 2.30 4.02 7.87
CA VAL A 63 1.30 4.46 6.88
C VAL A 63 1.93 5.41 5.88
N PRO A 64 2.04 5.04 4.59
CA PRO A 64 2.32 6.01 3.53
C PRO A 64 1.21 7.07 3.46
N GLN A 65 1.57 8.35 3.50
CA GLN A 65 0.63 9.46 3.34
C GLN A 65 1.32 10.61 2.57
N CYS A 66 0.67 11.17 1.56
CA CYS A 66 1.16 12.40 0.95
C CYS A 66 0.91 13.59 1.88
N GLU A 67 1.68 14.65 1.72
CA GLU A 67 1.40 15.94 2.32
C GLU A 67 0.06 16.50 1.83
N GLY A 68 -0.81 16.94 2.73
CA GLY A 68 -2.00 17.69 2.36
C GLY A 68 -1.65 19.17 2.19
N LEU A 69 -1.84 19.71 0.98
CA LEU A 69 -1.66 21.14 0.68
C LEU A 69 -2.95 21.92 0.95
N GLY A 70 -2.83 23.22 1.19
CA GLY A 70 -3.98 24.10 1.44
C GLY A 70 -4.67 23.78 2.77
N ASN A 71 -5.87 23.19 2.74
CA ASN A 71 -6.64 22.86 3.95
C ASN A 71 -6.21 21.55 4.64
N GLY A 72 -5.06 20.98 4.24
CA GLY A 72 -4.50 19.77 4.82
C GLY A 72 -5.21 18.46 4.40
N LYS A 73 -6.23 18.52 3.54
CA LYS A 73 -6.98 17.33 3.09
C LYS A 73 -6.38 16.75 1.82
N THR A 74 -6.29 15.43 1.79
CA THR A 74 -5.81 14.66 0.64
C THR A 74 -6.97 13.93 -0.03
N TYR A 75 -6.98 13.93 -1.37
CA TYR A 75 -8.01 13.25 -2.18
C TYR A 75 -7.34 12.47 -3.30
N GLY A 76 -7.56 11.15 -3.33
CA GLY A 76 -6.97 10.25 -4.31
C GLY A 76 -5.45 10.36 -4.32
N GLU A 77 -4.85 10.51 -3.14
CA GLU A 77 -3.47 10.94 -3.01
C GLU A 77 -2.44 9.95 -3.55
N GLN A 78 -2.80 8.68 -3.54
CA GLN A 78 -1.91 7.58 -3.85
C GLN A 78 -2.58 6.61 -4.81
N GLN A 79 -1.74 5.95 -5.59
CA GLN A 79 -2.03 4.65 -6.16
C GLN A 79 -1.16 3.62 -5.44
N ALA A 80 -1.68 2.41 -5.29
CA ALA A 80 -1.00 1.35 -4.58
C ALA A 80 -1.28 -0.01 -5.23
N VAL A 81 -0.35 -0.93 -5.02
CA VAL A 81 -0.53 -2.35 -5.27
C VAL A 81 0.10 -3.14 -4.14
N GLN A 82 -0.56 -4.22 -3.74
CA GLN A 82 -0.07 -5.09 -2.69
C GLN A 82 -0.16 -6.53 -3.17
N TYR A 83 0.84 -7.32 -2.80
CA TYR A 83 0.78 -8.77 -2.89
C TYR A 83 1.44 -9.36 -1.66
N LYS A 84 0.64 -10.12 -0.89
CA LYS A 84 1.06 -10.68 0.41
C LYS A 84 1.63 -9.59 1.32
N ASN A 85 2.87 -9.79 1.77
CA ASN A 85 3.61 -8.96 2.72
C ASN A 85 4.34 -7.77 2.08
N VAL A 86 4.04 -7.44 0.82
CA VAL A 86 4.70 -6.33 0.10
C VAL A 86 3.66 -5.37 -0.43
N LEU A 87 3.77 -4.11 -0.02
CA LEU A 87 2.98 -2.98 -0.49
C LEU A 87 3.89 -2.02 -1.26
N LEU A 88 3.52 -1.70 -2.48
CA LEU A 88 4.14 -0.65 -3.29
C LEU A 88 3.13 0.48 -3.47
N VAL A 89 3.55 1.71 -3.18
CA VAL A 89 2.71 2.90 -3.22
C VAL A 89 3.46 4.05 -3.86
N GLN A 90 2.75 4.92 -4.56
CA GLN A 90 3.31 6.20 -4.98
C GLN A 90 2.22 7.28 -4.93
N ARG A 91 2.64 8.53 -4.90
CA ARG A 91 1.74 9.65 -5.14
C ARG A 91 1.03 9.47 -6.50
N HIS A 92 -0.28 9.69 -6.50
CA HIS A 92 -1.09 9.67 -7.71
C HIS A 92 -0.79 10.91 -8.57
N ALA A 93 -0.52 10.71 -9.86
CA ALA A 93 -0.07 11.80 -10.73
C ALA A 93 -1.13 12.89 -10.91
N LYS A 94 -2.41 12.50 -10.90
CA LYS A 94 -3.57 13.41 -11.02
C LYS A 94 -4.03 14.05 -9.69
N ALA A 95 -3.35 13.79 -8.56
CA ALA A 95 -3.74 14.36 -7.27
C ALA A 95 -3.41 15.87 -7.20
N LYS A 96 -4.44 16.68 -6.91
CA LYS A 96 -4.37 18.15 -7.00
C LYS A 96 -3.96 18.84 -5.70
N THR A 97 -4.33 18.28 -4.54
CA THR A 97 -4.12 18.91 -3.22
C THR A 97 -3.06 18.18 -2.39
N THR A 98 -2.12 17.50 -3.05
CA THR A 98 -1.11 16.68 -2.41
C THR A 98 0.30 17.19 -2.72
N GLY A 99 1.11 17.31 -1.68
CA GLY A 99 2.55 17.61 -1.73
C GLY A 99 3.37 16.33 -1.81
N ASP A 100 4.45 16.25 -1.04
CA ASP A 100 5.40 15.15 -1.13
C ASP A 100 4.86 13.85 -0.55
N MET A 101 5.36 12.72 -1.07
CA MET A 101 5.21 11.39 -0.50
C MET A 101 5.91 11.32 0.87
N ARG A 102 5.19 10.87 1.91
CA ARG A 102 5.71 10.69 3.27
C ARG A 102 5.30 9.33 3.82
N VAL A 103 5.93 8.92 4.91
CA VAL A 103 5.59 7.72 5.67
C VAL A 103 5.47 8.11 7.13
N ILE A 104 4.31 7.83 7.72
CA ILE A 104 4.02 8.06 9.13
C ILE A 104 4.38 6.80 9.90
N TRP A 105 5.25 6.95 10.90
CA TRP A 105 5.66 5.94 11.87
C TRP A 105 4.95 6.22 13.19
N GLY A 106 3.72 5.71 13.33
CA GLY A 106 2.78 6.13 14.36
C GLY A 106 3.04 5.60 15.77
N GLY A 107 3.83 4.52 15.90
CA GLY A 107 4.13 3.92 17.19
C GLY A 107 5.11 4.74 18.02
N LYS A 108 4.88 4.79 19.33
CA LYS A 108 5.76 5.52 20.27
C LYS A 108 7.21 5.04 20.14
N GLY A 109 8.11 5.98 19.88
CA GLY A 109 9.55 5.70 19.78
C GLY A 109 9.93 4.79 18.60
N MET A 110 9.12 4.69 17.54
CA MET A 110 9.53 3.95 16.33
C MET A 110 10.78 4.56 15.69
N LYS A 111 10.81 5.88 15.53
CA LYS A 111 11.94 6.60 14.89
C LYS A 111 13.30 6.28 15.52
N SER A 112 13.40 6.24 16.85
CA SER A 112 14.67 5.98 17.54
C SER A 112 15.14 4.52 17.45
N ARG A 113 14.27 3.59 17.02
CA ARG A 113 14.59 2.16 16.84
C ARG A 113 14.87 1.79 15.40
N LEU A 114 14.76 2.73 14.47
CA LEU A 114 15.01 2.46 13.06
C LEU A 114 16.49 2.21 12.81
N VAL A 115 16.76 1.20 12.00
CA VAL A 115 18.09 0.88 11.52
C VAL A 115 18.07 1.01 10.00
N GLU A 116 18.95 1.85 9.45
CA GLU A 116 19.08 2.01 8.00
C GLU A 116 20.09 1.01 7.42
N ARG A 117 19.71 0.35 6.32
CA ARG A 117 20.55 -0.56 5.55
C ARG A 117 20.27 -0.41 4.06
N SER A 118 21.22 0.10 3.28
CA SER A 118 21.11 0.23 1.82
C SER A 118 19.86 1.00 1.36
N GLY A 119 19.50 2.04 2.12
CA GLY A 119 18.32 2.87 1.90
C GLY A 119 17.00 2.29 2.41
N TRP A 120 17.00 1.09 2.99
CA TRP A 120 15.85 0.53 3.71
C TRP A 120 15.86 0.99 5.16
N MET A 121 14.76 1.60 5.60
CA MET A 121 14.47 1.87 7.00
C MET A 121 13.85 0.61 7.61
N ILE A 122 14.60 -0.05 8.50
CA ILE A 122 14.20 -1.33 9.11
C ILE A 122 13.71 -1.09 10.54
N LEU A 123 12.54 -1.64 10.84
CA LEU A 123 11.92 -1.63 12.16
C LEU A 123 11.62 -3.07 12.59
N LYS A 124 11.92 -3.39 13.87
CA LYS A 124 11.29 -4.50 14.58
C LYS A 124 10.16 -3.96 15.44
N GLU A 125 8.96 -4.49 15.28
CA GLU A 125 7.80 -4.12 16.11
C GLU A 125 7.02 -5.38 16.49
N GLY A 126 6.93 -5.68 17.78
CA GLY A 126 6.37 -6.94 18.26
C GLY A 126 7.07 -8.15 17.62
N GLY A 127 6.27 -9.08 17.08
CA GLY A 127 6.73 -10.26 16.35
C GLY A 127 6.98 -10.03 14.86
N ALA A 128 7.08 -8.80 14.38
CA ALA A 128 7.26 -8.49 12.96
C ALA A 128 8.48 -7.61 12.68
N TRP A 129 9.03 -7.81 11.48
CA TRP A 129 9.96 -6.91 10.82
C TRP A 129 9.24 -6.11 9.73
N LEU A 130 9.67 -4.87 9.52
CA LEU A 130 9.26 -4.02 8.41
C LEU A 130 10.47 -3.30 7.81
N GLY A 131 10.64 -3.41 6.50
CA GLY A 131 11.52 -2.57 5.71
C GLY A 131 10.71 -1.56 4.91
N VAL A 132 11.12 -0.29 4.93
CA VAL A 132 10.53 0.77 4.09
C VAL A 132 11.60 1.46 3.26
N LYS A 133 11.41 1.58 1.94
CA LYS A 133 12.34 2.28 1.05
C LYS A 133 11.60 3.13 0.03
N GLY A 134 11.95 4.41 -0.04
CA GLY A 134 11.62 5.28 -1.16
C GLY A 134 12.65 5.10 -2.27
N PHE A 135 12.19 4.78 -3.47
CA PHE A 135 13.05 4.53 -4.63
C PHE A 135 13.26 5.79 -5.45
N SER A 136 14.49 5.95 -5.93
CA SER A 136 14.84 7.01 -6.87
C SER A 136 14.14 6.78 -8.22
N ARG A 137 13.56 7.84 -8.77
CA ARG A 137 13.06 7.85 -10.15
C ARG A 137 14.14 8.18 -11.20
N THR A 138 15.41 8.21 -10.81
CA THR A 138 16.53 8.53 -11.72
C THR A 138 17.71 7.57 -11.60
N LYS A 139 17.84 6.86 -10.47
CA LYS A 139 18.90 5.88 -10.22
C LYS A 139 18.30 4.49 -10.02
N VAL A 140 18.71 3.52 -10.84
CA VAL A 140 18.29 2.12 -10.71
C VAL A 140 18.60 1.60 -9.30
N ASN A 141 17.60 1.03 -8.64
CA ASN A 141 17.63 0.52 -7.26
C ASN A 141 18.12 1.52 -6.18
N GLY A 142 18.31 2.79 -6.54
CA GLY A 142 18.77 3.83 -5.63
C GLY A 142 17.66 4.22 -4.65
N SER A 143 18.05 4.62 -3.44
CA SER A 143 17.13 5.34 -2.55
C SER A 143 16.91 6.76 -3.09
N CYS A 144 15.70 7.30 -2.94
CA CYS A 144 15.46 8.72 -3.15
C CYS A 144 16.00 9.59 -2.01
N GLY A 145 16.40 8.98 -0.88
CA GLY A 145 16.74 9.69 0.35
C GLY A 145 15.49 10.20 1.08
N TYR A 146 15.68 10.68 2.30
CA TYR A 146 14.59 11.16 3.15
C TYR A 146 15.04 12.28 4.09
N THR A 147 14.04 12.98 4.63
CA THR A 147 14.15 13.92 5.74
C THR A 147 13.05 13.64 6.75
N TRP A 148 13.20 14.09 8.00
CA TRP A 148 12.16 13.96 9.02
C TRP A 148 11.50 15.32 9.23
N ASP A 149 10.18 15.39 9.00
CA ASP A 149 9.42 16.60 9.31
C ASP A 149 9.28 16.76 10.83
N ASN A 150 9.22 15.64 11.56
CA ASN A 150 9.13 15.57 13.02
C ASN A 150 9.51 14.16 13.53
N ASP A 151 8.99 13.72 14.68
CA ASP A 151 9.31 12.42 15.26
C ASP A 151 8.53 11.23 14.68
N VAL A 152 7.50 11.49 13.87
CA VAL A 152 6.66 10.44 13.28
C VAL A 152 6.58 10.50 11.77
N ILE A 153 6.90 11.63 11.12
CA ILE A 153 6.75 11.80 9.68
C ILE A 153 8.13 11.79 8.99
N LEU A 154 8.37 10.76 8.19
CA LEU A 154 9.52 10.66 7.28
C LEU A 154 9.08 11.07 5.87
N ARG A 155 9.68 12.13 5.33
CA ARG A 155 9.41 12.68 4.01
C ARG A 155 10.42 12.15 2.99
N MET A 156 9.94 11.73 1.83
CA MET A 156 10.81 11.36 0.71
C MET A 156 11.40 12.62 0.07
N ASN A 157 12.71 12.64 -0.21
CA ASN A 157 13.34 13.80 -0.86
C ASN A 157 12.89 13.97 -2.32
N ASP A 158 12.41 12.90 -2.95
CA ASP A 158 11.61 12.98 -4.17
C ASP A 158 10.13 12.77 -3.79
N GLY A 159 9.35 13.84 -3.78
CA GLY A 159 7.94 13.82 -3.39
C GLY A 159 7.03 12.96 -4.26
N LYS A 160 7.51 12.47 -5.41
CA LYS A 160 6.79 11.51 -6.27
C LYS A 160 7.42 10.11 -6.25
N ALA A 161 8.35 9.85 -5.33
CA ALA A 161 9.03 8.56 -5.22
C ALA A 161 8.02 7.42 -5.01
N PRO A 162 8.18 6.30 -5.71
CA PRO A 162 7.60 5.02 -5.34
C PRO A 162 8.19 4.56 -4.00
N VAL A 163 7.36 4.10 -3.09
CA VAL A 163 7.74 3.62 -1.76
C VAL A 163 7.30 2.18 -1.62
N ALA A 164 8.21 1.28 -1.25
CA ALA A 164 7.86 -0.08 -0.89
C ALA A 164 7.89 -0.27 0.64
N LEU A 165 6.91 -1.01 1.14
CA LEU A 165 6.85 -1.55 2.48
C LEU A 165 6.90 -3.08 2.35
N VAL A 166 7.89 -3.71 2.96
CA VAL A 166 8.09 -5.17 2.95
C VAL A 166 8.10 -5.66 4.40
N ALA A 167 7.17 -6.53 4.75
CA ALA A 167 7.05 -7.07 6.10
C ALA A 167 7.49 -8.54 6.17
N GLY A 168 7.72 -9.04 7.38
CA GLY A 168 7.93 -10.47 7.64
C GLY A 168 7.83 -10.79 9.12
N GLN A 169 7.50 -12.03 9.48
CA GLN A 169 7.44 -12.41 10.89
C GLN A 169 8.86 -12.64 11.42
N VAL A 170 9.11 -12.27 12.67
CA VAL A 170 10.40 -12.46 13.33
C VAL A 170 10.80 -13.93 13.35
N SER A 171 9.84 -14.86 13.44
CA SER A 171 10.10 -16.30 13.38
C SER A 171 10.77 -16.77 12.08
N ASP A 172 10.63 -16.00 10.99
CA ASP A 172 11.12 -16.37 9.67
C ASP A 172 12.57 -15.89 9.43
N PHE A 173 13.13 -15.09 10.34
CA PHE A 173 14.46 -14.49 10.23
C PHE A 173 15.24 -14.65 11.53
N LEU A 174 16.48 -15.12 11.42
CA LEU A 174 17.37 -15.28 12.57
C LEU A 174 17.59 -13.94 13.31
N ASP A 175 17.81 -12.88 12.55
CA ASP A 175 18.16 -11.55 13.04
C ASP A 175 17.85 -10.47 11.99
N ILE A 176 18.25 -9.24 12.29
CA ILE A 176 18.10 -8.09 11.38
C ILE A 176 18.91 -8.25 10.09
N ASP A 177 20.06 -8.94 10.12
CA ASP A 177 20.91 -9.09 8.94
C ASP A 177 20.29 -10.09 7.96
N ALA A 178 19.66 -11.15 8.46
CA ALA A 178 18.84 -12.07 7.66
C ALA A 178 17.65 -11.35 7.01
N PHE A 179 16.96 -10.47 7.76
CA PHE A 179 15.87 -9.67 7.20
C PHE A 179 16.38 -8.65 6.17
N ALA A 180 17.50 -7.97 6.44
CA ALA A 180 18.11 -7.03 5.50
C ALA A 180 18.54 -7.74 4.20
N LYS A 181 19.04 -8.98 4.28
CA LYS A 181 19.34 -9.81 3.10
C LYS A 181 18.08 -10.14 2.30
N TYR A 182 16.97 -10.45 2.96
CA TYR A 182 15.67 -10.62 2.29
C TYR A 182 15.21 -9.34 1.57
N LEU A 183 15.43 -8.16 2.16
CA LEU A 183 15.13 -6.88 1.50
C LEU A 183 16.00 -6.63 0.26
N GLN A 184 17.20 -7.20 0.18
CA GLN A 184 18.07 -7.08 -1.01
C GLN A 184 17.54 -7.84 -2.22
N CYS A 185 16.65 -8.81 -2.04
CA CYS A 185 15.94 -9.47 -3.14
C CYS A 185 14.99 -8.50 -3.86
N PHE A 186 14.64 -7.36 -3.26
CA PHE A 186 13.75 -6.37 -3.84
C PHE A 186 14.53 -5.21 -4.47
N MET A 187 14.38 -5.05 -5.79
CA MET A 187 15.07 -3.99 -6.54
C MET A 187 14.10 -3.17 -7.39
N GLY A 188 14.28 -1.85 -7.41
CA GLY A 188 13.48 -0.94 -8.24
C GLY A 188 14.14 -0.63 -9.59
N LYS A 189 13.38 -0.69 -10.68
CA LYS A 189 13.77 -0.20 -12.00
C LYS A 189 12.66 0.65 -12.63
N LEU A 190 13.04 1.49 -13.59
CA LEU A 190 12.11 2.23 -14.44
C LEU A 190 12.14 1.64 -15.84
N GLU A 191 10.96 1.36 -16.38
CA GLU A 191 10.81 0.76 -17.70
C GLU A 191 9.43 1.11 -18.25
N ASN A 192 9.35 1.53 -19.51
CA ASN A 192 8.08 1.79 -20.23
C ASN A 192 7.08 2.67 -19.46
N GLY A 193 7.55 3.74 -18.80
CA GLY A 193 6.69 4.64 -18.03
C GLY A 193 6.20 4.08 -16.68
N ARG A 194 6.70 2.92 -16.26
CA ARG A 194 6.38 2.25 -15.00
C ARG A 194 7.56 2.28 -14.05
N PHE A 195 7.25 2.32 -12.75
CA PHE A 195 8.16 1.82 -11.73
C PHE A 195 7.86 0.34 -11.49
N ILE A 196 8.90 -0.49 -11.57
CA ILE A 196 8.81 -1.94 -11.36
C ILE A 196 9.67 -2.28 -10.15
N LEU A 197 9.01 -2.81 -9.12
CA LEU A 197 9.65 -3.53 -8.03
C LEU A 197 9.81 -4.99 -8.47
N THR A 198 11.05 -5.44 -8.55
CA THR A 198 11.39 -6.83 -8.82
C THR A 198 11.59 -7.58 -7.51
N LYS A 199 11.39 -8.89 -7.53
CA LYS A 199 11.78 -9.83 -6.49
C LYS A 199 12.62 -10.93 -7.13
N ASP A 200 13.84 -11.13 -6.66
CA ASP A 200 14.78 -12.13 -7.23
C ASP A 200 14.94 -11.94 -8.75
N SER A 201 15.10 -10.68 -9.18
CA SER A 201 15.22 -10.24 -10.57
C SER A 201 14.02 -10.49 -11.49
N LYS A 202 12.88 -10.94 -10.95
CA LYS A 202 11.62 -11.06 -11.69
C LYS A 202 10.71 -9.87 -11.36
N ASP A 203 10.00 -9.37 -12.36
CA ASP A 203 8.97 -8.35 -12.16
C ASP A 203 7.94 -8.88 -11.16
N PHE A 204 7.67 -8.09 -10.11
CA PHE A 204 6.84 -8.53 -9.00
C PHE A 204 5.66 -7.59 -8.79
N LEU A 205 5.91 -6.31 -8.52
CA LEU A 205 4.87 -5.28 -8.42
C LEU A 205 5.23 -4.10 -9.32
N SER A 206 4.26 -3.49 -9.99
CA SER A 206 4.53 -2.29 -10.79
C SER A 206 3.41 -1.25 -10.72
N LEU A 207 3.80 0.02 -10.82
CA LEU A 207 2.91 1.18 -10.87
C LEU A 207 3.25 2.04 -12.09
N HIS A 208 2.24 2.53 -12.80
CA HIS A 208 2.45 3.49 -13.88
C HIS A 208 2.76 4.87 -13.28
N LEU A 209 3.88 5.48 -13.67
CA LEU A 209 4.37 6.72 -13.05
C LEU A 209 3.34 7.86 -13.14
N GLU A 210 2.66 7.96 -14.29
CA GLU A 210 1.62 8.97 -14.54
C GLU A 210 0.18 8.51 -14.21
N SER A 211 0.02 7.40 -13.48
CA SER A 211 -1.31 6.86 -13.13
C SER A 211 -2.19 6.59 -14.37
N GLY A 212 -1.56 6.14 -15.46
CA GLY A 212 -2.17 5.97 -16.78
C GLY A 212 -2.57 4.54 -17.12
N ALA A 213 -2.25 3.57 -16.26
CA ALA A 213 -2.63 2.18 -16.41
C ALA A 213 -2.79 1.52 -15.04
N LEU A 214 -3.48 0.38 -15.00
CA LEU A 214 -3.61 -0.43 -13.80
C LEU A 214 -2.24 -0.86 -13.26
N PRO A 215 -2.08 -0.94 -11.93
CA PRO A 215 -0.95 -1.63 -11.33
C PRO A 215 -0.87 -3.09 -11.77
N GLU A 216 0.31 -3.69 -11.68
CA GLU A 216 0.52 -5.09 -12.03
C GLU A 216 1.11 -5.89 -10.86
N ILE A 217 0.76 -7.18 -10.84
CA ILE A 217 1.35 -8.22 -10.03
C ILE A 217 1.90 -9.27 -10.99
N ASP A 218 3.18 -9.61 -10.87
CA ASP A 218 3.88 -10.57 -11.75
C ASP A 218 3.67 -10.28 -13.26
N GLY A 219 3.71 -8.98 -13.62
CA GLY A 219 3.54 -8.49 -15.00
C GLY A 219 2.10 -8.52 -15.53
N LYS A 220 1.11 -8.88 -14.71
CA LYS A 220 -0.31 -8.90 -15.09
C LYS A 220 -1.07 -7.77 -14.40
N PRO A 221 -1.92 -7.01 -15.11
CA PRO A 221 -2.79 -6.02 -14.49
C PRO A 221 -3.62 -6.64 -13.37
N ILE A 222 -3.79 -5.92 -12.27
CA ILE A 222 -4.63 -6.36 -11.15
C ILE A 222 -6.08 -6.58 -11.62
N ASN A 223 -6.72 -7.63 -11.10
CA ASN A 223 -8.14 -7.85 -11.32
C ASN A 223 -8.95 -7.06 -10.28
N LEU A 224 -9.72 -6.07 -10.75
CA LEU A 224 -10.62 -5.27 -9.90
C LEU A 224 -12.04 -5.86 -9.76
N ASN A 225 -12.30 -7.02 -10.36
CA ASN A 225 -13.51 -7.84 -10.24
C ASN A 225 -13.14 -9.31 -10.01
N PRO A 226 -12.65 -9.69 -8.81
CA PRO A 226 -12.37 -11.06 -8.45
C PRO A 226 -13.66 -11.86 -8.34
N ASP A 227 -13.57 -13.16 -8.59
CA ASP A 227 -14.69 -14.10 -8.44
C ASP A 227 -15.14 -14.23 -6.97
N MET A 228 -14.24 -13.91 -6.02
CA MET A 228 -14.48 -14.02 -4.58
C MET A 228 -14.53 -12.63 -3.94
N LEU A 229 -15.57 -12.38 -3.13
CA LEU A 229 -15.67 -11.22 -2.24
C LEU A 229 -14.72 -11.33 -1.04
N PHE A 230 -14.65 -12.52 -0.45
CA PHE A 230 -13.66 -12.86 0.58
C PHE A 230 -12.90 -14.09 0.11
N ASP A 231 -11.58 -14.02 0.13
CA ASP A 231 -10.71 -15.14 -0.25
C ASP A 231 -9.59 -15.29 0.79
N SER A 232 -9.94 -15.84 1.95
CA SER A 232 -8.98 -16.13 3.01
C SER A 232 -9.24 -17.51 3.61
N PRO A 233 -8.22 -18.13 4.26
CA PRO A 233 -8.40 -19.42 4.95
C PRO A 233 -9.48 -19.40 6.04
N PHE A 234 -9.79 -18.22 6.59
CA PHE A 234 -10.74 -18.04 7.70
C PHE A 234 -12.11 -17.53 7.26
N MET A 235 -12.20 -16.90 6.10
CA MET A 235 -13.42 -16.30 5.58
C MET A 235 -13.40 -16.35 4.06
N SER A 236 -14.43 -16.97 3.48
CA SER A 236 -14.60 -17.11 2.04
C SER A 236 -16.02 -16.77 1.60
N SER A 237 -16.17 -16.06 0.48
CA SER A 237 -17.47 -15.71 -0.09
C SER A 237 -17.32 -15.46 -1.59
N GLU A 238 -18.16 -16.08 -2.41
CA GLU A 238 -18.24 -15.78 -3.84
C GLU A 238 -18.86 -14.39 -4.03
N HIS A 239 -18.32 -13.63 -4.97
CA HIS A 239 -18.76 -12.27 -5.23
C HIS A 239 -20.24 -12.24 -5.64
N GLY A 240 -21.05 -11.43 -4.94
CA GLY A 240 -22.48 -11.30 -5.20
C GLY A 240 -23.36 -12.46 -4.68
N SER A 241 -22.77 -13.51 -4.08
CA SER A 241 -23.54 -14.66 -3.59
C SER A 241 -24.43 -14.36 -2.39
N GLY A 242 -24.06 -13.36 -1.57
CA GLY A 242 -24.68 -13.14 -0.27
C GLY A 242 -24.29 -14.19 0.79
N VAL A 243 -23.48 -15.20 0.45
CA VAL A 243 -23.11 -16.30 1.34
C VAL A 243 -21.68 -16.12 1.82
N VAL A 244 -21.50 -16.02 3.15
CA VAL A 244 -20.19 -15.90 3.79
C VAL A 244 -19.91 -17.13 4.64
N THR A 245 -18.83 -17.83 4.34
CA THR A 245 -18.34 -18.96 5.13
C THR A 245 -17.17 -18.52 6.01
N ILE A 246 -17.29 -18.70 7.33
CA ILE A 246 -16.24 -18.44 8.31
C ILE A 246 -15.74 -19.77 8.88
N LYS A 247 -14.43 -19.98 8.90
CA LYS A 247 -13.77 -21.20 9.39
C LYS A 247 -12.68 -20.86 10.41
N LYS A 248 -12.59 -21.65 11.48
CA LYS A 248 -11.46 -21.63 12.43
C LYS A 248 -11.22 -23.01 13.01
N GLY A 249 -10.17 -23.68 12.55
CA GLY A 249 -9.92 -25.10 12.87
C GLY A 249 -11.08 -25.96 12.39
N HIS A 250 -11.67 -26.74 13.29
CA HIS A 250 -12.84 -27.57 12.99
C HIS A 250 -14.19 -26.83 13.03
N ARG A 251 -14.20 -25.55 13.46
CA ARG A 251 -15.44 -24.77 13.53
C ARG A 251 -15.74 -24.13 12.18
N LYS A 252 -17.01 -24.20 11.77
CA LYS A 252 -17.53 -23.58 10.55
C LYS A 252 -18.85 -22.86 10.87
N LEU A 253 -18.98 -21.63 10.40
CA LEU A 253 -20.23 -20.86 10.39
C LEU A 253 -20.51 -20.44 8.94
N ILE A 254 -21.75 -20.59 8.50
CA ILE A 254 -22.22 -20.06 7.21
C ILE A 254 -23.27 -19.01 7.54
N ILE A 255 -23.07 -17.81 7.01
CA ILE A 255 -24.02 -16.71 7.08
C ILE A 255 -24.59 -16.55 5.67
N ASP A 256 -25.90 -16.64 5.53
CA ASP A 256 -26.60 -16.41 4.28
C ASP A 256 -27.37 -15.10 4.38
N LEU A 257 -27.00 -14.15 3.53
CA LEU A 257 -27.60 -12.83 3.41
C LEU A 257 -28.31 -12.67 2.05
N GLY A 258 -28.35 -13.72 1.22
CA GLY A 258 -29.08 -13.74 -0.04
C GLY A 258 -30.57 -13.88 0.22
N SER A 259 -31.26 -12.75 0.45
CA SER A 259 -32.73 -12.68 0.45
C SER A 259 -33.21 -11.68 -0.58
#